data_AF-A0A1N6FZE7-F1
#
_entry.id   AF-A0A1N6FZE7-F1
#
_cell.length_a   1.000
_cell.length_b   1.000
_cell.length_c   1.000
_cell.angle_alpha   90.00
_cell.angle_beta   90.00
_cell.angle_gamma   90.00
#
_symmetry.space_group_name_H-M   'P 1'
#
loop_
_entity.id
_entity.type
_entity.pdbx_description
1 polymer ?
#
loop_
_entity_poly.entity_id
_entity_poly.type
_entity_poly.pdbx_seq_one_letter_code
_entity_poly.pdbx_strand_id
1 'polypeptide(L)'
;MKTTKPTIDPYLFEKHFEAFKKFVEEQSSVLFVSFPSNPYINEQEGYKCDIYKAAREKLAFQKWKESDIGSGSIIASTIESIEIKINNLVQWQNLYGDERRPHYPLIKAKQSPEESKIIERCLFNLYHKTEVEASFEGLLDIFGKKYALIAYLLFIKDNSKYLPIAPSYFDSSFELLGSDFKTSKRCSWENYSIYLYLIGELKRMLSDALSSEVSMLDAHSFLWMLSAQMASQDKLPDVKKYLSLSDTEREAIIMSRVGQGQFREGLIRYWSRCAVTGCKEHKLLIASHIKPWSKSNVVEKLSLYNGLLLSPTLDACFDSGFISFTDSGNIMISNIMNETDMKALGIIDEMKLSAIESEHAKYLAYHREHIFKKGE
;
A
#
# COMPACT_ATOMS: atom_id res chain seq x y z
N MET A 1 25.39 -6.90 10.60
CA MET A 1 24.33 -7.13 9.61
C MET A 1 23.44 -5.90 9.59
N LYS A 2 23.36 -5.17 8.47
CA LYS A 2 22.35 -4.10 8.33
C LYS A 2 21.00 -4.81 8.39
N THR A 3 20.22 -4.57 9.44
CA THR A 3 18.84 -5.04 9.53
C THR A 3 18.04 -4.30 8.46
N THR A 4 17.94 -4.91 7.27
CA THR A 4 17.02 -4.47 6.23
C THR A 4 15.62 -4.55 6.83
N LYS A 5 14.88 -3.42 6.81
CA LYS A 5 13.48 -3.42 7.21
C LYS A 5 12.73 -4.44 6.34
N PRO A 6 11.74 -5.17 6.89
CA PRO A 6 10.92 -6.05 6.07
C PRO A 6 10.24 -5.23 4.98
N THR A 7 10.02 -5.86 3.83
CA THR A 7 9.38 -5.25 2.66
C THR A 7 8.23 -6.11 2.18
N ILE A 8 7.39 -5.54 1.32
CA ILE A 8 6.31 -6.23 0.61
C ILE A 8 6.81 -6.57 -0.78
N ASP A 9 6.64 -7.82 -1.21
CA ASP A 9 6.98 -8.26 -2.56
C ASP A 9 6.00 -7.61 -3.57
N PRO A 10 6.46 -6.76 -4.50
CA PRO A 10 5.59 -6.07 -5.44
C PRO A 10 4.85 -7.01 -6.40
N TYR A 11 5.45 -8.16 -6.72
CA TYR A 11 4.79 -9.16 -7.56
C TYR A 11 3.62 -9.79 -6.83
N LEU A 12 3.85 -10.24 -5.60
CA LEU A 12 2.81 -10.86 -4.78
C LEU A 12 1.70 -9.86 -4.44
N PHE A 13 2.03 -8.61 -4.14
CA PHE A 13 1.05 -7.54 -3.96
C PHE A 13 0.11 -7.43 -5.16
N GLU A 14 0.65 -7.28 -6.37
CA GLU A 14 -0.16 -7.10 -7.59
C GLU A 14 -1.11 -8.29 -7.80
N LYS A 15 -0.62 -9.53 -7.61
CA LYS A 15 -1.46 -10.72 -7.75
C LYS A 15 -2.58 -10.78 -6.72
N HIS A 16 -2.29 -10.46 -5.46
CA HIS A 16 -3.31 -10.44 -4.41
C HIS A 16 -4.29 -9.29 -4.59
N PHE A 17 -3.82 -8.12 -5.04
CA PHE A 17 -4.69 -6.98 -5.31
C PHE A 17 -5.65 -7.23 -6.47
N GLU A 18 -5.20 -7.84 -7.57
CA GLU A 18 -6.08 -8.23 -8.67
C GLU A 18 -7.12 -9.28 -8.24
N ALA A 19 -6.72 -10.27 -7.43
CA ALA A 19 -7.64 -11.24 -6.87
C ALA A 19 -8.66 -10.58 -5.91
N PHE A 20 -8.20 -9.62 -5.10
CA PHE A 20 -9.05 -8.86 -4.18
C PHE A 20 -10.12 -8.07 -4.91
N LYS A 21 -9.77 -7.35 -5.99
CA LYS A 21 -10.76 -6.61 -6.81
C LYS A 21 -11.87 -7.52 -7.30
N LYS A 22 -11.51 -8.64 -7.95
CA LYS A 22 -12.48 -9.63 -8.42
C LYS A 22 -13.34 -10.17 -7.31
N PHE A 23 -12.73 -10.50 -6.16
CA PHE A 23 -13.45 -11.01 -5.01
C PHE A 23 -14.51 -10.02 -4.50
N VAL A 24 -14.16 -8.76 -4.26
CA VAL A 24 -15.14 -7.78 -3.74
C VAL A 24 -16.20 -7.40 -4.77
N GLU A 25 -15.87 -7.45 -6.07
CA GLU A 25 -16.83 -7.27 -7.16
C GLU A 25 -17.82 -8.43 -7.25
N GLU A 26 -17.35 -9.68 -7.11
CA GLU A 26 -18.20 -10.87 -7.07
C GLU A 26 -19.17 -10.82 -5.88
N GLN A 27 -18.70 -10.42 -4.70
CA GLN A 27 -19.52 -10.38 -3.48
C GLN A 27 -20.57 -9.26 -3.51
N SER A 28 -20.27 -8.13 -4.14
CA SER A 28 -21.17 -6.96 -4.15
C SER A 28 -21.96 -6.78 -5.46
N SER A 29 -21.57 -7.47 -6.53
CA SER A 29 -22.03 -7.18 -7.91
C SER A 29 -21.78 -5.72 -8.34
N VAL A 30 -20.81 -5.04 -7.72
CA VAL A 30 -20.44 -3.63 -7.98
C VAL A 30 -18.95 -3.56 -8.29
N LEU A 31 -18.60 -2.84 -9.37
CA LEU A 31 -17.20 -2.61 -9.77
C LEU A 31 -16.40 -1.93 -8.66
N PHE A 32 -15.15 -2.37 -8.46
CA PHE A 32 -14.28 -1.80 -7.45
C PHE A 32 -13.67 -0.50 -7.95
N VAL A 33 -14.14 0.63 -7.41
CA VAL A 33 -13.60 1.97 -7.69
C VAL A 33 -12.71 2.45 -6.55
N SER A 34 -13.15 2.28 -5.31
CA SER A 34 -12.40 2.63 -4.11
C SER A 34 -12.88 1.82 -2.90
N PHE A 35 -12.08 1.77 -1.84
CA PHE A 35 -12.46 1.09 -0.60
C PHE A 35 -13.77 1.63 0.01
N PRO A 36 -13.97 2.96 0.17
CA PRO A 36 -15.19 3.47 0.80
C PRO A 36 -16.45 3.34 -0.07
N SER A 37 -16.31 3.18 -1.38
CA SER A 37 -17.46 3.09 -2.30
C SER A 37 -17.97 1.66 -2.50
N ASN A 38 -17.18 0.64 -2.16
CA ASN A 38 -17.59 -0.74 -2.35
C ASN A 38 -18.51 -1.23 -1.20
N PRO A 39 -19.75 -1.67 -1.49
CA PRO A 39 -20.71 -2.06 -0.46
C PRO A 39 -20.26 -3.21 0.43
N TYR A 40 -19.61 -4.22 -0.16
CA TYR A 40 -19.17 -5.40 0.58
C TYR A 40 -18.02 -5.05 1.54
N ILE A 41 -17.06 -4.23 1.10
CA ILE A 41 -16.00 -3.74 2.00
C ILE A 41 -16.60 -2.93 3.16
N ASN A 42 -17.55 -2.05 2.88
CA ASN A 42 -18.19 -1.24 3.92
C ASN A 42 -18.96 -2.10 4.93
N GLU A 43 -19.70 -3.12 4.48
CA GLU A 43 -20.40 -4.05 5.36
C GLU A 43 -19.44 -4.83 6.27
N GLN A 44 -18.34 -5.34 5.70
CA GLN A 44 -17.40 -6.18 6.44
C GLN A 44 -16.44 -5.41 7.34
N GLU A 45 -16.00 -4.21 6.92
CA GLU A 45 -14.87 -3.51 7.53
C GLU A 45 -15.21 -2.08 8.01
N GLY A 46 -16.39 -1.56 7.66
CA GLY A 46 -16.84 -0.21 8.05
C GLY A 46 -17.02 -0.04 9.56
N TYR A 47 -17.32 -1.15 10.27
CA TYR A 47 -17.53 -1.17 11.73
C TYR A 47 -16.35 -0.60 12.53
N LYS A 48 -15.12 -0.63 11.98
CA LYS A 48 -13.93 -0.08 12.64
C LYS A 48 -14.03 1.44 12.84
N CYS A 49 -14.61 2.13 11.86
CA CYS A 49 -14.85 3.58 11.94
C CYS A 49 -15.89 3.90 13.01
N ASP A 50 -16.94 3.09 13.10
CA ASP A 50 -17.99 3.25 14.10
C ASP A 50 -17.49 2.98 15.52
N ILE A 51 -16.68 1.92 15.70
CA ILE A 51 -16.00 1.65 16.98
C ILE A 51 -15.11 2.82 17.37
N TYR A 52 -14.29 3.34 16.43
CA TYR A 52 -13.42 4.48 16.70
C TYR A 52 -14.21 5.69 17.21
N LYS A 53 -15.29 6.07 16.51
CA LYS A 53 -16.14 7.20 16.90
C LYS A 53 -16.78 6.99 18.27
N ALA A 54 -17.40 5.83 18.49
CA ALA A 54 -18.05 5.52 19.76
C ALA A 54 -17.05 5.47 20.93
N ALA A 55 -15.85 4.93 20.72
CA ALA A 55 -14.80 4.88 21.72
C ALA A 55 -14.29 6.29 22.06
N ARG A 56 -14.09 7.14 21.05
CA ARG A 56 -13.69 8.55 21.23
C ARG A 56 -14.70 9.34 22.04
N GLU A 57 -15.98 9.16 21.76
CA GLU A 57 -17.07 9.82 22.49
C GLU A 57 -17.10 9.41 23.96
N LYS A 58 -16.94 8.12 24.26
CA LYS A 58 -16.91 7.60 25.64
C LYS A 58 -15.64 7.98 26.40
N LEU A 59 -14.50 7.94 25.71
CA LEU A 59 -13.21 8.27 26.31
C LEU A 59 -13.15 9.77 26.66
N ALA A 60 -13.68 10.62 25.77
CA ALA A 60 -13.79 12.07 25.95
C ALA A 60 -12.52 12.76 26.48
N PHE A 61 -11.34 12.23 26.14
CA PHE A 61 -10.09 12.60 26.81
C PHE A 61 -9.70 14.07 26.64
N GLN A 62 -10.25 14.78 25.65
CA GLN A 62 -10.04 16.23 25.51
C GLN A 62 -10.55 17.03 26.71
N LYS A 63 -11.43 16.43 27.54
CA LYS A 63 -11.97 17.04 28.76
C LYS A 63 -11.15 16.74 30.01
N TRP A 64 -10.21 15.79 29.94
CA TRP A 64 -9.41 15.40 31.10
C TRP A 64 -8.45 16.51 31.51
N LYS A 65 -8.19 16.60 32.81
CA LYS A 65 -7.26 17.53 33.44
C LYS A 65 -6.25 16.74 34.26
N GLU A 66 -5.09 17.35 34.55
CA GLU A 66 -4.12 16.71 35.43
C GLU A 66 -4.66 16.46 36.84
N SER A 67 -5.63 17.25 37.30
CA SER A 67 -6.35 17.06 38.56
C SER A 67 -7.18 15.79 38.60
N ASP A 68 -7.55 15.23 37.44
CA ASP A 68 -8.39 14.03 37.37
C ASP A 68 -7.57 12.76 37.61
N ILE A 69 -6.23 12.86 37.66
CA ILE A 69 -5.32 11.73 37.85
C ILE A 69 -5.36 11.27 39.31
N GLY A 70 -5.76 10.02 39.52
CA GLY A 70 -6.03 9.40 40.81
C GLY A 70 -7.51 9.42 41.20
N SER A 71 -8.40 10.03 40.40
CA SER A 71 -9.84 10.09 40.69
C SER A 71 -10.61 8.83 40.30
N GLY A 72 -10.04 8.00 39.41
CA GLY A 72 -10.71 6.83 38.83
C GLY A 72 -11.58 7.15 37.61
N SER A 73 -11.76 8.43 37.24
CA SER A 73 -12.58 8.86 36.10
C SER A 73 -11.95 8.56 34.74
N ILE A 74 -10.62 8.63 34.62
CA ILE A 74 -9.87 8.28 33.40
C ILE A 74 -9.94 6.77 33.18
N ILE A 75 -9.78 5.99 34.25
CA ILE A 75 -9.98 4.54 34.21
C ILE A 75 -11.42 4.20 33.79
N ALA A 76 -12.43 4.85 34.39
CA ALA A 76 -13.83 4.58 34.08
C ALA A 76 -14.16 4.83 32.60
N SER A 77 -13.81 6.00 32.08
CA SER A 77 -14.01 6.35 30.66
C SER A 77 -13.21 5.45 29.71
N THR A 78 -12.01 5.01 30.12
CA THR A 78 -11.22 4.04 29.34
C THR A 78 -11.91 2.67 29.27
N ILE A 79 -12.43 2.15 30.38
CA ILE A 79 -13.21 0.90 30.39
C ILE A 79 -14.43 1.02 29.48
N GLU A 80 -15.18 2.12 29.56
CA GLU A 80 -16.33 2.34 28.69
C GLU A 80 -15.95 2.36 27.20
N SER A 81 -14.81 2.94 26.87
CA SER A 81 -14.29 2.95 25.49
C SER A 81 -13.90 1.56 24.99
N ILE A 82 -13.61 0.61 25.87
CA ILE A 82 -13.26 -0.79 25.53
C ILE A 82 -14.54 -1.62 25.42
N GLU A 83 -15.44 -1.51 26.41
CA GLU A 83 -16.65 -2.33 26.58
C GLU A 83 -17.83 -1.88 25.70
N ILE A 84 -17.55 -1.55 24.44
CA ILE A 84 -18.57 -1.26 23.43
C ILE A 84 -19.12 -2.60 22.92
N LYS A 85 -20.46 -2.76 22.94
CA LYS A 85 -21.16 -4.02 22.62
C LYS A 85 -20.72 -4.69 21.32
N ILE A 86 -20.40 -3.89 20.30
CA ILE A 86 -19.99 -4.36 18.96
C ILE A 86 -18.47 -4.31 18.73
N ASN A 87 -17.66 -4.12 19.77
CA ASN A 87 -16.21 -3.99 19.63
C ASN A 87 -15.54 -5.33 19.32
N ASN A 88 -15.38 -5.61 18.02
CA ASN A 88 -14.70 -6.80 17.52
C ASN A 88 -13.17 -6.61 17.38
N LEU A 89 -12.63 -5.44 17.74
CA LEU A 89 -11.18 -5.16 17.67
C LEU A 89 -10.43 -5.66 18.91
N VAL A 90 -11.13 -5.82 20.03
CA VAL A 90 -10.57 -6.34 21.29
C VAL A 90 -11.56 -7.33 21.89
N GLN A 91 -11.10 -8.54 22.19
CA GLN A 91 -11.91 -9.54 22.89
C GLN A 91 -12.02 -9.19 24.39
N TRP A 92 -12.99 -8.35 24.74
CA TRP A 92 -13.16 -7.83 26.11
C TRP A 92 -14.24 -8.56 26.93
N GLN A 93 -15.09 -9.36 26.29
CA GLN A 93 -16.22 -10.03 26.92
C GLN A 93 -15.79 -11.04 27.98
N ASN A 94 -16.58 -11.16 29.04
CA ASN A 94 -16.35 -12.10 30.15
C ASN A 94 -16.84 -13.51 29.79
N LEU A 95 -16.02 -14.26 29.07
CA LEU A 95 -16.30 -15.67 28.77
C LEU A 95 -15.76 -16.64 29.84
N TYR A 96 -14.78 -16.22 30.66
CA TYR A 96 -14.01 -17.11 31.56
C TYR A 96 -13.64 -16.47 32.92
N GLY A 97 -14.43 -15.50 33.38
CA GLY A 97 -14.18 -14.71 34.59
C GLY A 97 -13.57 -13.33 34.28
N ASP A 98 -13.88 -12.35 35.14
CA ASP A 98 -13.44 -10.96 34.94
C ASP A 98 -11.92 -10.81 34.92
N GLU A 99 -11.20 -11.66 35.65
CA GLU A 99 -9.73 -11.66 35.71
C GLU A 99 -9.05 -11.97 34.38
N ARG A 100 -9.77 -12.64 33.46
CA ARG A 100 -9.24 -12.99 32.14
C ARG A 100 -9.47 -11.91 31.10
N ARG A 101 -10.26 -10.87 31.40
CA ARG A 101 -10.45 -9.74 30.50
C ARG A 101 -9.10 -9.04 30.26
N PRO A 102 -8.80 -8.60 29.02
CA PRO A 102 -7.52 -7.97 28.72
C PRO A 102 -7.30 -6.68 29.52
N HIS A 103 -8.38 -5.97 29.87
CA HIS A 103 -8.35 -4.73 30.64
C HIS A 103 -8.66 -4.94 32.15
N TYR A 104 -8.61 -6.18 32.65
CA TYR A 104 -8.79 -6.46 34.09
C TYR A 104 -7.91 -5.60 35.02
N PRO A 105 -6.65 -5.26 34.67
CA PRO A 105 -5.86 -4.33 35.48
C PRO A 105 -6.55 -2.98 35.75
N LEU A 106 -7.38 -2.47 34.82
CA LEU A 106 -8.17 -1.25 35.04
C LEU A 106 -9.27 -1.47 36.09
N ILE A 107 -9.91 -2.64 36.07
CA ILE A 107 -10.97 -2.99 37.03
C ILE A 107 -10.38 -3.15 38.42
N LYS A 108 -9.26 -3.87 38.53
CA LYS A 108 -8.54 -4.08 39.78
C LYS A 108 -8.07 -2.76 40.40
N ALA A 109 -7.50 -1.87 39.58
CA ALA A 109 -6.96 -0.60 40.03
C ALA A 109 -7.98 0.30 40.76
N LYS A 110 -9.28 0.18 40.45
CA LYS A 110 -10.35 0.92 41.16
C LYS A 110 -10.38 0.65 42.66
N GLN A 111 -9.77 -0.45 43.12
CA GLN A 111 -9.70 -0.84 44.53
C GLN A 111 -8.45 -0.28 45.24
N SER A 112 -7.49 0.31 44.51
CA SER A 112 -6.28 0.93 45.07
C SER A 112 -6.08 2.35 44.52
N PRO A 113 -6.13 3.39 45.37
CA PRO A 113 -5.85 4.77 44.97
C PRO A 113 -4.47 4.95 44.35
N GLU A 114 -3.46 4.25 44.87
CA GLU A 114 -2.08 4.30 44.35
C GLU A 114 -1.97 3.69 42.96
N GLU A 115 -2.51 2.48 42.74
CA GLU A 115 -2.53 1.83 41.42
C GLU A 115 -3.33 2.66 40.42
N SER A 116 -4.50 3.18 40.83
CA SER A 116 -5.32 4.08 40.02
C SER A 116 -4.52 5.29 39.53
N LYS A 117 -3.79 5.97 40.43
CA LYS A 117 -2.99 7.14 40.07
C LYS A 117 -1.90 6.83 39.05
N ILE A 118 -1.23 5.67 39.17
CA ILE A 118 -0.18 5.22 38.23
C ILE A 118 -0.78 4.98 36.84
N ILE A 119 -1.85 4.19 36.77
CA ILE A 119 -2.53 3.84 35.52
C ILE A 119 -3.12 5.08 34.84
N GLU A 120 -3.81 5.94 35.60
CA GLU A 120 -4.38 7.17 35.05
C GLU A 120 -3.32 8.13 34.55
N ARG A 121 -2.14 8.22 35.19
CA ARG A 121 -1.02 9.01 34.66
C ARG A 121 -0.51 8.46 33.33
N CYS A 122 -0.40 7.13 33.21
CA CYS A 122 0.00 6.48 31.95
C CYS A 122 -1.02 6.77 30.82
N LEU A 123 -2.31 6.56 31.08
CA LEU A 123 -3.39 6.81 30.13
C LEU A 123 -3.48 8.31 29.76
N PHE A 124 -3.37 9.21 30.74
CA PHE A 124 -3.37 10.65 30.49
C PHE A 124 -2.23 11.04 29.54
N ASN A 125 -1.02 10.55 29.80
CA ASN A 125 0.15 10.78 28.95
C ASN A 125 -0.07 10.23 27.53
N LEU A 126 -0.60 9.02 27.39
CA LEU A 126 -0.90 8.40 26.10
C LEU A 126 -1.74 9.34 25.23
N TYR A 127 -2.79 9.97 25.78
CA TYR A 127 -3.71 10.79 24.98
C TYR A 127 -3.28 12.27 24.84
N HIS A 128 -2.47 12.81 25.75
CA HIS A 128 -2.06 14.23 25.74
C HIS A 128 -0.65 14.50 25.19
N LYS A 129 0.24 13.49 25.14
CA LYS A 129 1.58 13.65 24.58
C LYS A 129 1.67 13.19 23.13
N THR A 130 2.66 13.72 22.41
CA THR A 130 2.98 13.34 21.02
C THR A 130 3.78 12.05 20.96
N GLU A 131 4.77 11.89 21.85
CA GLU A 131 5.59 10.69 21.97
C GLU A 131 4.81 9.56 22.65
N VAL A 132 4.63 8.46 21.92
CA VAL A 132 3.80 7.32 22.38
C VAL A 132 4.61 6.11 22.84
N GLU A 133 5.90 6.03 22.53
CA GLU A 133 6.77 4.89 22.91
C GLU A 133 6.81 4.67 24.42
N ALA A 134 7.10 5.73 25.19
CA ALA A 134 7.09 5.65 26.65
C ALA A 134 5.71 5.28 27.22
N SER A 135 4.63 5.67 26.53
CA SER A 135 3.29 5.27 26.91
C SER A 135 3.04 3.80 26.56
N PHE A 136 3.53 3.30 25.43
CA PHE A 136 3.44 1.90 25.04
C PHE A 136 4.09 0.98 26.09
N GLU A 137 5.31 1.31 26.53
CA GLU A 137 6.00 0.55 27.58
C GLU A 137 5.23 0.60 28.91
N GLY A 138 4.70 1.76 29.30
CA GLY A 138 3.82 1.86 30.47
C GLY A 138 2.56 1.00 30.35
N LEU A 139 1.97 0.88 29.16
CA LEU A 139 0.83 -0.02 28.93
C LEU A 139 1.24 -1.49 28.98
N LEU A 140 2.47 -1.85 28.60
CA LEU A 140 3.01 -3.20 28.79
C LEU A 140 3.17 -3.54 30.27
N ASP A 141 3.63 -2.60 31.09
CA ASP A 141 3.74 -2.80 32.54
C ASP A 141 2.35 -3.02 33.18
N ILE A 142 1.32 -2.33 32.68
CA ILE A 142 -0.04 -2.42 33.21
C ILE A 142 -0.76 -3.69 32.72
N PHE A 143 -0.74 -3.95 31.41
CA PHE A 143 -1.56 -5.00 30.79
C PHE A 143 -0.79 -6.28 30.49
N GLY A 144 0.54 -6.26 30.57
CA GLY A 144 1.39 -7.29 29.98
C GLY A 144 1.31 -7.28 28.45
N LYS A 145 1.64 -8.42 27.82
CA LYS A 145 1.71 -8.57 26.36
C LYS A 145 0.33 -8.69 25.67
N LYS A 146 -0.65 -7.89 26.09
CA LYS A 146 -2.00 -7.82 25.51
C LYS A 146 -2.00 -6.94 24.27
N TYR A 147 -1.31 -7.40 23.23
CA TYR A 147 -0.98 -6.59 22.05
C TYR A 147 -2.20 -5.94 21.38
N ALA A 148 -3.29 -6.69 21.19
CA ALA A 148 -4.52 -6.18 20.60
C ALA A 148 -5.15 -5.03 21.42
N LEU A 149 -5.13 -5.12 22.75
CA LEU A 149 -5.64 -4.05 23.62
C LEU A 149 -4.75 -2.80 23.54
N ILE A 150 -3.43 -2.97 23.59
CA ILE A 150 -2.50 -1.83 23.52
C ILE A 150 -2.63 -1.11 22.17
N ALA A 151 -2.65 -1.87 21.07
CA ALA A 151 -2.85 -1.32 19.73
C ALA A 151 -4.22 -0.64 19.57
N TYR A 152 -5.27 -1.18 20.19
CA TYR A 152 -6.59 -0.55 20.22
C TYR A 152 -6.59 0.80 20.92
N LEU A 153 -5.93 0.93 22.08
CA LEU A 153 -5.81 2.21 22.79
C LEU A 153 -5.06 3.26 21.95
N LEU A 154 -4.05 2.84 21.20
CA LEU A 154 -3.36 3.71 20.23
C LEU A 154 -4.26 4.05 19.03
N PHE A 155 -5.02 3.09 18.50
CA PHE A 155 -5.96 3.32 17.41
C PHE A 155 -7.01 4.38 17.78
N ILE A 156 -7.59 4.33 18.98
CA ILE A 156 -8.55 5.34 19.44
C ILE A 156 -7.88 6.68 19.84
N LYS A 157 -6.55 6.73 19.99
CA LYS A 157 -5.82 8.01 20.07
C LYS A 157 -5.85 8.73 18.73
N ASP A 158 -5.44 8.05 17.66
CA ASP A 158 -5.34 8.60 16.30
C ASP A 158 -5.37 7.48 15.25
N ASN A 159 -6.53 7.26 14.62
CA ASN A 159 -6.72 6.20 13.62
C ASN A 159 -6.06 6.50 12.26
N SER A 160 -5.51 7.71 12.08
CA SER A 160 -4.72 8.05 10.89
C SER A 160 -3.27 7.57 11.01
N LYS A 161 -2.81 7.28 12.25
CA LYS A 161 -1.42 6.88 12.55
C LYS A 161 -1.30 5.48 13.11
N TYR A 162 -2.26 5.07 13.94
CA TYR A 162 -2.23 3.82 14.67
C TYR A 162 -3.38 2.94 14.22
N LEU A 163 -3.17 1.62 14.24
CA LEU A 163 -4.11 0.65 13.71
C LEU A 163 -4.27 -0.53 14.68
N PRO A 164 -5.46 -1.15 14.76
CA PRO A 164 -5.65 -2.35 15.55
C PRO A 164 -4.73 -3.48 15.06
N ILE A 165 -4.46 -4.46 15.92
CA ILE A 165 -3.64 -5.60 15.54
C ILE A 165 -4.30 -6.92 15.97
N ALA A 166 -4.31 -7.86 15.04
CA ALA A 166 -4.78 -9.23 15.23
C ALA A 166 -3.67 -10.19 14.78
N PRO A 167 -2.77 -10.61 15.71
CA PRO A 167 -1.45 -11.10 15.31
C PRO A 167 -1.42 -12.23 14.30
N SER A 168 -2.21 -13.29 14.49
CA SER A 168 -2.22 -14.44 13.57
C SER A 168 -2.68 -14.07 12.16
N TYR A 169 -3.70 -13.22 12.03
CA TYR A 169 -4.23 -12.79 10.75
C TYR A 169 -3.24 -11.91 9.99
N PHE A 170 -2.62 -10.94 10.68
CA PHE A 170 -1.61 -10.09 10.04
C PHE A 170 -0.34 -10.87 9.68
N ASP A 171 0.08 -11.82 10.51
CA ASP A 171 1.22 -12.69 10.21
C ASP A 171 0.99 -13.52 8.94
N SER A 172 -0.23 -14.01 8.73
CA SER A 172 -0.63 -14.70 7.50
C SER A 172 -0.72 -13.73 6.32
N SER A 173 -1.25 -12.52 6.53
CA SER A 173 -1.40 -11.52 5.47
C SER A 173 -0.05 -11.04 4.94
N PHE A 174 0.91 -10.79 5.83
CA PHE A 174 2.26 -10.39 5.45
C PHE A 174 3.02 -11.52 4.74
N GLU A 175 2.81 -12.76 5.17
CA GLU A 175 3.38 -13.94 4.50
C GLU A 175 2.84 -14.11 3.06
N LEU A 176 1.54 -13.90 2.85
CA LEU A 176 0.94 -13.87 1.51
C LEU A 176 1.57 -12.79 0.62
N LEU A 177 2.02 -11.69 1.22
CA LEU A 177 2.69 -10.57 0.56
C LEU A 177 4.23 -10.71 0.51
N GLY A 178 4.77 -11.89 0.85
CA GLY A 178 6.22 -12.18 0.75
C GLY A 178 7.08 -11.57 1.86
N SER A 179 6.48 -11.10 2.95
CA SER A 179 7.18 -10.53 4.09
C SER A 179 7.32 -11.57 5.21
N ASP A 180 8.52 -11.72 5.76
CA ASP A 180 8.83 -12.60 6.90
C ASP A 180 8.45 -11.98 8.26
N PHE A 181 7.86 -10.78 8.24
CA PHE A 181 7.47 -10.05 9.44
C PHE A 181 6.40 -10.80 10.25
N LYS A 182 6.61 -10.90 11.56
CA LYS A 182 5.69 -11.52 12.50
C LYS A 182 5.41 -10.61 13.70
N THR A 183 4.17 -10.61 14.13
CA THR A 183 3.58 -9.86 15.24
C THR A 183 3.23 -10.79 16.40
N SER A 184 2.94 -12.07 16.12
CA SER A 184 2.64 -13.07 17.14
C SER A 184 3.78 -13.23 18.11
N LYS A 185 3.47 -13.12 19.42
CA LYS A 185 4.43 -13.20 20.53
C LYS A 185 5.53 -12.12 20.51
N ARG A 186 5.41 -11.09 19.67
CA ARG A 186 6.38 -9.98 19.52
C ARG A 186 5.80 -8.63 19.93
N CYS A 187 5.05 -8.59 21.03
CA CYS A 187 4.46 -7.35 21.56
C CYS A 187 5.57 -6.42 22.10
N SER A 188 5.92 -5.39 21.32
CA SER A 188 6.82 -4.28 21.69
C SER A 188 6.53 -3.07 20.80
N TRP A 189 7.00 -1.89 21.22
CA TRP A 189 6.88 -0.68 20.41
C TRP A 189 7.60 -0.80 19.06
N GLU A 190 8.79 -1.40 19.03
CA GLU A 190 9.57 -1.57 17.81
C GLU A 190 8.85 -2.47 16.80
N ASN A 191 8.28 -3.58 17.26
CA ASN A 191 7.50 -4.46 16.40
C ASN A 191 6.26 -3.74 15.86
N TYR A 192 5.54 -3.00 16.71
CA TYR A 192 4.35 -2.27 16.31
C TYR A 192 4.66 -1.16 15.31
N SER A 193 5.80 -0.49 15.47
CA SER A 193 6.28 0.52 14.53
C SER A 193 6.60 -0.08 13.16
N ILE A 194 7.18 -1.28 13.11
CA ILE A 194 7.43 -2.01 11.85
C ILE A 194 6.10 -2.46 11.21
N TYR A 195 5.14 -2.91 12.01
CA TYR A 195 3.78 -3.24 11.55
C TYR A 195 3.13 -2.04 10.84
N LEU A 196 3.13 -0.86 11.46
CA LEU A 196 2.59 0.36 10.87
C LEU A 196 3.37 0.81 9.64
N TYR A 197 4.69 0.64 9.65
CA TYR A 197 5.54 0.93 8.49
C TYR A 197 5.14 0.09 7.27
N LEU A 198 4.95 -1.22 7.44
CA LEU A 198 4.54 -2.11 6.35
C LEU A 198 3.15 -1.75 5.81
N ILE A 199 2.20 -1.41 6.68
CA ILE A 199 0.88 -0.92 6.24
C ILE A 199 1.01 0.41 5.50
N GLY A 200 1.92 1.29 5.92
CA GLY A 200 2.24 2.51 5.19
C GLY A 200 2.85 2.27 3.80
N GLU A 201 3.69 1.23 3.65
CA GLU A 201 4.17 0.81 2.32
C GLU A 201 3.01 0.30 1.45
N LEU A 202 2.17 -0.56 2.02
CA LEU A 202 1.01 -1.10 1.32
C LEU A 202 0.02 0.00 0.91
N LYS A 203 -0.23 0.98 1.78
CA LYS A 203 -1.03 2.17 1.49
C LYS A 203 -0.52 2.88 0.23
N ARG A 204 0.80 3.07 0.11
CA ARG A 204 1.41 3.69 -1.09
C ARG A 204 1.16 2.83 -2.32
N MET A 205 1.44 1.52 -2.24
CA MET A 205 1.24 0.59 -3.36
C MET A 205 -0.22 0.54 -3.84
N LEU A 206 -1.18 0.53 -2.91
CA LEU A 206 -2.62 0.58 -3.22
C LEU A 206 -3.02 1.93 -3.83
N SER A 207 -2.47 3.03 -3.32
CA SER A 207 -2.76 4.38 -3.86
C SER A 207 -2.27 4.51 -5.30
N ASP A 208 -1.06 4.00 -5.58
CA ASP A 208 -0.47 3.98 -6.91
C ASP A 208 -1.31 3.10 -7.86
N ALA A 209 -1.69 1.89 -7.42
CA ALA A 209 -2.47 0.95 -8.22
C ALA A 209 -3.89 1.47 -8.55
N LEU A 210 -4.48 2.29 -7.67
CA LEU A 210 -5.79 2.89 -7.89
C LEU A 210 -5.75 4.28 -8.52
N SER A 211 -4.57 4.92 -8.55
CA SER A 211 -4.46 6.35 -8.87
C SER A 211 -5.41 7.21 -8.03
N SER A 212 -5.61 6.84 -6.77
CA SER A 212 -6.50 7.50 -5.82
C SER A 212 -5.94 7.43 -4.40
N GLU A 213 -6.39 8.33 -3.52
CA GLU A 213 -5.99 8.28 -2.11
C GLU A 213 -6.57 7.03 -1.42
N VAL A 214 -5.71 6.31 -0.69
CA VAL A 214 -6.06 5.16 0.15
C VAL A 214 -5.66 5.50 1.58
N SER A 215 -6.53 5.27 2.56
CA SER A 215 -6.20 5.53 3.97
C SER A 215 -5.40 4.39 4.61
N MET A 216 -4.80 4.64 5.78
CA MET A 216 -4.18 3.57 6.58
C MET A 216 -5.18 2.46 6.95
N LEU A 217 -6.45 2.84 7.19
CA LEU A 217 -7.50 1.90 7.56
C LEU A 217 -7.96 1.05 6.37
N ASP A 218 -7.94 1.60 5.16
CA ASP A 218 -8.20 0.85 3.93
C ASP A 218 -7.13 -0.21 3.68
N ALA A 219 -5.85 0.18 3.79
CA ALA A 219 -4.72 -0.76 3.66
C ALA A 219 -4.75 -1.86 4.74
N HIS A 220 -5.10 -1.50 5.98
CA HIS A 220 -5.35 -2.47 7.04
C HIS A 220 -6.51 -3.42 6.69
N SER A 221 -7.60 -2.89 6.15
CA SER A 221 -8.79 -3.68 5.79
C SER A 221 -8.50 -4.64 4.64
N PHE A 222 -7.70 -4.22 3.65
CA PHE A 222 -7.18 -5.11 2.62
C PHE A 222 -6.43 -6.31 3.21
N LEU A 223 -5.45 -6.09 4.11
CA LEU A 223 -4.71 -7.18 4.76
C LEU A 223 -5.63 -8.13 5.52
N TRP A 224 -6.53 -7.57 6.33
CA TRP A 224 -7.49 -8.36 7.09
C TRP A 224 -8.35 -9.22 6.17
N MET A 225 -8.89 -8.66 5.09
CA MET A 225 -9.71 -9.39 4.12
C MET A 225 -8.93 -10.49 3.41
N LEU A 226 -7.65 -10.28 3.07
CA LEU A 226 -6.80 -11.33 2.48
C LEU A 226 -6.75 -12.59 3.38
N SER A 227 -6.46 -12.41 4.67
CA SER A 227 -6.25 -13.54 5.59
C SER A 227 -7.54 -14.08 6.21
N ALA A 228 -8.50 -13.24 6.55
CA ALA A 228 -9.72 -13.67 7.24
C ALA A 228 -10.82 -14.15 6.29
N GLN A 229 -10.92 -13.56 5.09
CA GLN A 229 -12.03 -13.80 4.18
C GLN A 229 -11.58 -14.55 2.90
N MET A 230 -10.62 -14.00 2.17
CA MET A 230 -10.22 -14.60 0.89
C MET A 230 -9.52 -15.95 1.07
N ALA A 231 -8.64 -16.07 2.08
CA ALA A 231 -8.00 -17.33 2.40
C ALA A 231 -8.99 -18.42 2.83
N SER A 232 -10.04 -18.07 3.58
CA SER A 232 -11.05 -19.03 4.04
C SER A 232 -12.01 -19.47 2.94
N GLN A 233 -12.14 -18.68 1.87
CA GLN A 233 -13.00 -18.97 0.72
C GLN A 233 -12.24 -19.48 -0.51
N ASP A 234 -10.95 -19.78 -0.38
CA ASP A 234 -10.08 -20.21 -1.50
C ASP A 234 -10.08 -19.22 -2.68
N LYS A 235 -10.08 -17.91 -2.37
CA LYS A 235 -10.09 -16.80 -3.34
C LYS A 235 -8.72 -16.15 -3.51
N LEU A 236 -7.66 -16.79 -3.02
CA LEU A 236 -6.28 -16.30 -3.18
C LEU A 236 -5.71 -16.68 -4.56
N PRO A 237 -4.82 -15.86 -5.14
CA PRO A 237 -4.20 -16.18 -6.43
C PRO A 237 -3.21 -17.34 -6.32
N ASP A 238 -3.11 -18.17 -7.37
CA ASP A 238 -2.04 -19.16 -7.46
C ASP A 238 -0.69 -18.49 -7.77
N VAL A 239 0.18 -18.48 -6.78
CA VAL A 239 1.54 -17.93 -6.85
C VAL A 239 2.62 -19.01 -6.71
N LYS A 240 2.26 -20.31 -6.70
CA LYS A 240 3.20 -21.42 -6.44
C LYS A 240 4.39 -21.40 -7.40
N LYS A 241 4.13 -21.16 -8.69
CA LYS A 241 5.18 -21.05 -9.72
C LYS A 241 6.18 -19.93 -9.39
N TYR A 242 5.71 -18.78 -8.92
CA TYR A 242 6.58 -17.66 -8.54
C TYR A 242 7.39 -17.98 -7.28
N LEU A 243 6.76 -18.59 -6.28
CA LEU A 243 7.44 -19.00 -5.04
C LEU A 243 8.48 -20.11 -5.28
N SER A 244 8.33 -20.92 -6.34
CA SER A 244 9.33 -21.92 -6.72
C SER A 244 10.56 -21.38 -7.47
N LEU A 245 10.55 -20.11 -7.89
CA LEU A 245 11.70 -19.48 -8.56
C LEU A 245 12.86 -19.26 -7.59
N SER A 246 14.07 -19.15 -8.12
CA SER A 246 15.23 -18.68 -7.35
C SER A 246 15.09 -17.21 -6.97
N ASP A 247 15.84 -16.77 -5.94
CA ASP A 247 15.87 -15.36 -5.53
C ASP A 247 16.26 -14.44 -6.67
N THR A 248 17.25 -14.82 -7.49
CA THR A 248 17.69 -14.03 -8.66
C THR A 248 16.60 -13.89 -9.73
N GLU A 249 15.81 -14.94 -9.97
CA GLU A 249 14.68 -14.87 -10.91
C GLU A 249 13.55 -14.00 -10.37
N ARG A 250 13.24 -14.11 -9.07
CA ARG A 250 12.27 -13.23 -8.41
C ARG A 250 12.72 -11.78 -8.45
N GLU A 251 13.96 -11.50 -8.09
CA GLU A 251 14.54 -10.16 -8.16
C GLU A 251 14.46 -9.60 -9.59
N ALA A 252 14.74 -10.40 -10.62
CA ALA A 252 14.61 -9.95 -12.01
C ALA A 252 13.16 -9.58 -12.37
N ILE A 253 12.17 -10.35 -11.90
CA ILE A 253 10.74 -10.06 -12.09
C ILE A 253 10.33 -8.80 -11.34
N ILE A 254 10.70 -8.68 -10.07
CA ILE A 254 10.42 -7.52 -9.22
C ILE A 254 11.06 -6.26 -9.83
N MET A 255 12.32 -6.32 -10.22
CA MET A 255 13.04 -5.20 -10.84
C MET A 255 12.44 -4.80 -12.19
N SER A 256 11.85 -5.74 -12.94
CA SER A 256 11.06 -5.41 -14.13
C SER A 256 9.85 -4.56 -13.76
N ARG A 257 9.09 -4.95 -12.74
CA ARG A 257 7.85 -4.28 -12.30
C ARG A 257 8.11 -2.93 -11.64
N VAL A 258 8.99 -2.89 -10.64
CA VAL A 258 9.40 -1.67 -9.94
C VAL A 258 10.09 -0.71 -10.92
N GLY A 259 10.95 -1.25 -11.78
CA GLY A 259 11.65 -0.48 -12.79
C GLY A 259 10.70 0.18 -13.77
N GLN A 260 9.65 -0.51 -14.24
CA GLN A 260 8.63 0.08 -15.11
C GLN A 260 7.85 1.21 -14.43
N GLY A 261 7.49 1.08 -13.15
CA GLY A 261 6.80 2.14 -12.39
C GLY A 261 7.66 3.40 -12.20
N GLN A 262 8.88 3.23 -11.70
CA GLN A 262 9.82 4.35 -11.50
C GLN A 262 10.23 5.00 -12.83
N PHE A 263 10.44 4.19 -13.86
CA PHE A 263 10.72 4.64 -15.21
C PHE A 263 9.57 5.48 -15.75
N ARG A 264 8.32 5.01 -15.62
CA ARG A 264 7.13 5.76 -16.03
C ARG A 264 7.01 7.10 -15.32
N GLU A 265 7.10 7.14 -14.00
CA GLU A 265 7.09 8.37 -13.19
C GLU A 265 8.21 9.34 -13.61
N GLY A 266 9.39 8.78 -13.89
CA GLY A 266 10.52 9.51 -14.44
C GLY A 266 10.21 10.16 -15.80
N LEU A 267 9.64 9.39 -16.73
CA LEU A 267 9.25 9.87 -18.05
C LEU A 267 8.12 10.89 -18.01
N ILE A 268 7.15 10.73 -17.10
CA ILE A 268 6.09 11.73 -16.90
C ILE A 268 6.71 13.06 -16.44
N ARG A 269 7.68 13.04 -15.52
CA ARG A 269 8.38 14.27 -15.10
C ARG A 269 9.22 14.89 -16.21
N TYR A 270 9.93 14.07 -16.98
CA TYR A 270 10.80 14.55 -18.06
C TYR A 270 9.98 15.10 -19.25
N TRP A 271 9.07 14.30 -19.80
CA TRP A 271 8.29 14.66 -20.99
C TRP A 271 7.07 15.55 -20.69
N SER A 272 6.49 15.45 -19.49
CA SER A 272 5.26 16.13 -19.03
C SER A 272 3.97 15.86 -19.84
N ARG A 273 4.08 15.38 -21.07
CA ARG A 273 3.02 15.09 -22.04
C ARG A 273 3.54 14.08 -23.07
N CYS A 274 2.70 13.62 -23.99
CA CYS A 274 3.18 12.80 -25.10
C CYS A 274 4.32 13.50 -25.83
N ALA A 275 5.45 12.79 -26.00
CA ALA A 275 6.67 13.29 -26.60
C ALA A 275 6.50 13.77 -28.06
N VAL A 276 5.43 13.33 -28.73
CA VAL A 276 5.15 13.69 -30.14
C VAL A 276 3.88 14.53 -30.27
N THR A 277 2.74 14.01 -29.81
CA THR A 277 1.43 14.67 -30.02
C THR A 277 1.14 15.79 -29.02
N GLY A 278 1.86 15.83 -27.90
CA GLY A 278 1.60 16.78 -26.82
C GLY A 278 0.37 16.47 -25.95
N CYS A 279 -0.29 15.31 -26.10
CA CYS A 279 -1.38 14.87 -25.24
C CYS A 279 -0.98 14.89 -23.75
N LYS A 280 -1.79 15.53 -22.89
CA LYS A 280 -1.48 15.74 -21.47
C LYS A 280 -2.15 14.75 -20.52
N GLU A 281 -3.14 13.98 -20.98
CA GLU A 281 -3.83 13.01 -20.14
C GLU A 281 -2.93 11.80 -19.90
N HIS A 282 -2.17 11.81 -18.80
CA HIS A 282 -1.15 10.81 -18.50
C HIS A 282 -1.71 9.39 -18.42
N LYS A 283 -2.98 9.22 -18.05
CA LYS A 283 -3.64 7.90 -17.99
C LYS A 283 -3.73 7.21 -19.35
N LEU A 284 -3.70 7.97 -20.44
CA LEU A 284 -3.73 7.46 -21.81
C LEU A 284 -2.33 7.22 -22.39
N LEU A 285 -1.27 7.67 -21.72
CA LEU A 285 0.09 7.61 -22.26
C LEU A 285 0.81 6.34 -21.83
N ILE A 286 1.71 5.85 -22.67
CA ILE A 286 2.52 4.65 -22.44
C ILE A 286 3.99 5.07 -22.30
N ALA A 287 4.67 4.47 -21.32
CA ALA A 287 6.10 4.64 -21.10
C ALA A 287 6.84 3.58 -21.92
N SER A 288 7.16 3.90 -23.17
CA SER A 288 7.81 3.01 -24.13
C SER A 288 9.33 3.03 -23.95
N HIS A 289 9.98 1.86 -23.95
CA HIS A 289 11.44 1.77 -23.98
C HIS A 289 11.95 1.88 -25.43
N ILE A 290 12.95 2.74 -25.67
CA ILE A 290 13.58 2.86 -27.00
C ILE A 290 14.37 1.60 -27.33
N LYS A 291 15.29 1.19 -26.44
CA LYS A 291 15.94 -0.11 -26.46
C LYS A 291 15.13 -1.06 -25.57
N PRO A 292 14.56 -2.16 -26.12
CA PRO A 292 13.65 -3.03 -25.41
C PRO A 292 14.21 -3.49 -24.06
N TRP A 293 13.34 -3.55 -23.06
CA TRP A 293 13.71 -3.92 -21.69
C TRP A 293 14.49 -5.25 -21.63
N SER A 294 14.11 -6.24 -22.44
CA SER A 294 14.74 -7.56 -22.50
C SER A 294 16.19 -7.53 -23.03
N LYS A 295 16.58 -6.47 -23.72
CA LYS A 295 17.92 -6.26 -24.29
C LYS A 295 18.74 -5.20 -23.54
N SER A 296 18.14 -4.57 -22.54
CA SER A 296 18.73 -3.49 -21.75
C SER A 296 19.43 -4.02 -20.49
N ASN A 297 20.55 -3.42 -20.11
CA ASN A 297 21.20 -3.66 -18.82
C ASN A 297 20.48 -2.91 -17.68
N VAL A 298 20.89 -3.11 -16.42
CA VAL A 298 20.21 -2.53 -15.24
C VAL A 298 20.14 -1.00 -15.29
N VAL A 299 21.20 -0.34 -15.76
CA VAL A 299 21.25 1.14 -15.88
C VAL A 299 20.35 1.61 -17.02
N GLU A 300 20.38 0.92 -18.16
CA GLU A 300 19.56 1.25 -19.33
C GLU A 300 18.05 1.07 -19.05
N LYS A 301 17.67 0.09 -18.23
CA LYS A 301 16.27 -0.19 -17.86
C LYS A 301 15.60 0.97 -17.09
N LEU A 302 16.39 1.73 -16.34
CA LEU A 302 15.93 2.86 -15.52
C LEU A 302 16.29 4.22 -16.12
N SER A 303 17.03 4.24 -17.23
CA SER A 303 17.49 5.47 -17.86
C SER A 303 16.32 6.21 -18.52
N LEU A 304 16.07 7.46 -18.10
CA LEU A 304 15.05 8.32 -18.72
C LEU A 304 15.26 8.49 -20.24
N TYR A 305 16.53 8.51 -20.67
CA TYR A 305 16.90 8.67 -22.07
C TYR A 305 16.68 7.42 -22.91
N ASN A 306 16.41 6.27 -22.26
CA ASN A 306 15.96 5.05 -22.92
C ASN A 306 14.43 4.97 -23.02
N GLY A 307 13.72 6.09 -22.87
CA GLY A 307 12.27 6.10 -22.78
C GLY A 307 11.57 7.26 -23.46
N LEU A 308 10.44 6.94 -24.10
CA LEU A 308 9.53 7.90 -24.69
C LEU A 308 8.15 7.79 -24.03
N LEU A 309 7.51 8.92 -23.76
CA LEU A 309 6.12 8.95 -23.32
C LEU A 309 5.23 9.11 -24.56
N LEU A 310 4.56 8.04 -24.99
CA LEU A 310 3.84 7.99 -26.28
C LEU A 310 2.33 7.83 -26.09
N SER A 311 1.55 8.24 -27.09
CA SER A 311 0.14 7.84 -27.18
C SER A 311 0.06 6.35 -27.54
N PRO A 312 -1.06 5.65 -27.28
CA PRO A 312 -1.17 4.21 -27.51
C PRO A 312 -0.90 3.82 -28.97
N THR A 313 -1.36 4.66 -29.92
CA THR A 313 -1.12 4.44 -31.34
C THR A 313 0.36 4.57 -31.70
N LEU A 314 1.04 5.61 -31.21
CA LEU A 314 2.46 5.82 -31.51
C LEU A 314 3.34 4.77 -30.85
N ASP A 315 3.03 4.39 -29.61
CA ASP A 315 3.68 3.29 -28.90
C ASP A 315 3.61 1.99 -29.71
N ALA A 316 2.41 1.59 -30.12
CA ALA A 316 2.22 0.37 -30.90
C ALA A 316 2.98 0.39 -32.24
N CYS A 317 3.00 1.53 -32.94
CA CYS A 317 3.73 1.67 -34.19
C CYS A 317 5.25 1.68 -33.99
N PHE A 318 5.73 2.29 -32.91
CA PHE A 318 7.15 2.36 -32.57
C PHE A 318 7.68 0.98 -32.16
N ASP A 319 7.04 0.34 -31.18
CA ASP A 319 7.42 -1.00 -30.68
C ASP A 319 7.36 -2.06 -31.79
N SER A 320 6.41 -1.93 -32.73
CA SER A 320 6.29 -2.83 -33.89
C SER A 320 7.25 -2.51 -35.04
N GLY A 321 8.07 -1.46 -34.91
CA GLY A 321 9.08 -1.06 -35.88
C GLY A 321 8.55 -0.35 -37.13
N PHE A 322 7.28 0.08 -37.13
CA PHE A 322 6.70 0.84 -38.25
C PHE A 322 7.10 2.30 -38.25
N ILE A 323 7.43 2.85 -37.08
CA ILE A 323 8.04 4.17 -36.96
C ILE A 323 9.31 4.11 -36.12
N SER A 324 10.19 5.08 -36.30
CA SER A 324 11.33 5.37 -35.43
C SER A 324 11.60 6.87 -35.43
N PHE A 325 12.72 7.32 -34.86
CA PHE A 325 13.13 8.71 -34.88
C PHE A 325 14.61 8.85 -35.24
N THR A 326 14.94 9.91 -35.98
CA THR A 326 16.32 10.31 -36.25
C THR A 326 17.01 10.80 -34.97
N ASP A 327 18.33 11.00 -35.02
CA ASP A 327 19.07 11.60 -33.89
C ASP A 327 18.71 13.07 -33.63
N SER A 328 18.04 13.72 -34.58
CA SER A 328 17.43 15.04 -34.43
C SER A 328 15.97 14.98 -33.96
N GLY A 329 15.41 13.78 -33.74
CA GLY A 329 14.07 13.56 -33.24
C GLY A 329 12.96 13.64 -34.29
N ASN A 330 13.28 13.74 -35.58
CA ASN A 330 12.27 13.69 -36.64
C ASN A 330 11.76 12.26 -36.81
N ILE A 331 10.47 12.08 -37.07
CA ILE A 331 9.91 10.76 -37.30
C ILE A 331 10.52 10.11 -38.55
N MET A 332 10.70 8.80 -38.48
CA MET A 332 11.04 7.94 -39.60
C MET A 332 9.91 6.96 -39.77
N ILE A 333 9.26 6.95 -40.93
CA ILE A 333 8.16 6.03 -41.23
C ILE A 333 8.71 4.91 -42.10
N SER A 334 8.35 3.68 -41.75
CA SER A 334 8.76 2.51 -42.50
C SER A 334 8.02 2.44 -43.85
N ASN A 335 8.75 2.14 -44.91
CA ASN A 335 8.20 1.97 -46.27
C ASN A 335 7.23 0.80 -46.43
N ILE A 336 7.11 -0.10 -45.44
CA ILE A 336 6.08 -1.15 -45.43
C ILE A 336 4.71 -0.64 -44.93
N MET A 337 4.65 0.55 -44.36
CA MET A 337 3.39 1.18 -43.93
C MET A 337 2.81 1.96 -45.10
N ASN A 338 1.58 1.64 -45.50
CA ASN A 338 0.91 2.34 -46.60
C ASN A 338 0.26 3.65 -46.12
N GLU A 339 0.01 4.57 -47.05
CA GLU A 339 -0.57 5.89 -46.74
C GLU A 339 -1.98 5.81 -46.11
N THR A 340 -2.74 4.77 -46.41
CA THR A 340 -4.10 4.59 -45.86
C THR A 340 -4.02 4.31 -44.36
N ASP A 341 -3.13 3.41 -43.95
CA ASP A 341 -2.88 3.07 -42.55
C ASP A 341 -2.22 4.23 -41.80
N MET A 342 -1.27 4.94 -42.43
CA MET A 342 -0.69 6.17 -41.86
C MET A 342 -1.78 7.17 -41.50
N LYS A 343 -2.69 7.44 -42.44
CA LYS A 343 -3.80 8.38 -42.22
C LYS A 343 -4.78 7.88 -41.17
N ALA A 344 -5.12 6.59 -41.17
CA ALA A 344 -6.02 5.99 -40.19
C ALA A 344 -5.45 6.04 -38.76
N LEU A 345 -4.12 5.90 -38.62
CA LEU A 345 -3.40 5.95 -37.35
C LEU A 345 -2.97 7.38 -36.98
N GLY A 346 -3.21 8.36 -37.86
CA GLY A 346 -2.86 9.77 -37.66
C GLY A 346 -1.36 10.03 -37.66
N ILE A 347 -0.57 9.22 -38.36
CA ILE A 347 0.89 9.38 -38.49
C ILE A 347 1.19 10.24 -39.71
N ILE A 348 1.99 11.28 -39.53
CA ILE A 348 2.41 12.21 -40.59
C ILE A 348 3.91 12.47 -40.51
N ASP A 349 4.54 12.79 -41.64
CA ASP A 349 6.00 12.95 -41.77
C ASP A 349 6.56 14.15 -40.97
N GLU A 350 5.72 15.13 -40.63
CA GLU A 350 6.12 16.31 -39.85
C GLU A 350 6.22 16.04 -38.35
N MET A 351 5.86 14.85 -37.89
CA MET A 351 5.96 14.49 -36.47
C MET A 351 7.41 14.48 -36.00
N LYS A 352 7.62 14.97 -34.77
CA LYS A 352 8.94 14.96 -34.13
C LYS A 352 8.83 14.90 -32.61
N LEU A 353 9.90 14.45 -31.98
CA LEU A 353 10.04 14.51 -30.53
C LEU A 353 10.12 15.96 -30.04
N SER A 354 9.44 16.27 -28.94
CA SER A 354 9.37 17.61 -28.37
C SER A 354 10.67 18.06 -27.68
N ALA A 355 11.49 17.08 -27.28
CA ALA A 355 12.80 17.27 -26.67
C ALA A 355 13.70 16.12 -27.13
N ILE A 356 15.00 16.38 -27.32
CA ILE A 356 15.97 15.33 -27.59
C ILE A 356 17.32 15.75 -27.01
N GLU A 357 17.96 14.80 -26.34
CA GLU A 357 19.29 14.95 -25.73
C GLU A 357 20.25 13.95 -26.35
N SER A 358 21.55 14.25 -26.32
CA SER A 358 22.60 13.37 -26.87
C SER A 358 22.56 11.95 -26.30
N GLU A 359 22.12 11.79 -25.05
CA GLU A 359 21.97 10.49 -24.38
C GLU A 359 20.91 9.57 -25.02
N HIS A 360 19.93 10.12 -25.76
CA HIS A 360 18.93 9.32 -26.48
C HIS A 360 19.52 8.63 -27.73
N ALA A 361 20.56 9.23 -28.33
CA ALA A 361 21.08 8.82 -29.64
C ALA A 361 21.50 7.35 -29.68
N LYS A 362 22.15 6.86 -28.61
CA LYS A 362 22.58 5.45 -28.51
C LYS A 362 21.40 4.46 -28.54
N TYR A 363 20.28 4.82 -27.91
CA TYR A 363 19.10 3.98 -27.88
C TYR A 363 18.33 4.06 -29.19
N LEU A 364 18.16 5.27 -29.75
CA LEU A 364 17.51 5.46 -31.05
C LEU A 364 18.28 4.76 -32.17
N ALA A 365 19.61 4.79 -32.13
CA ALA A 365 20.46 4.03 -33.04
C ALA A 365 20.16 2.51 -32.95
N TYR A 366 20.11 1.96 -31.74
CA TYR A 366 19.74 0.56 -31.52
C TYR A 366 18.35 0.24 -32.11
N HIS A 367 17.35 1.10 -31.86
CA HIS A 367 16.00 0.90 -32.38
C HIS A 367 15.99 0.90 -33.91
N ARG A 368 16.68 1.85 -34.55
CA ARG A 368 16.77 1.95 -36.02
C ARG A 368 17.49 0.76 -36.66
N GLU A 369 18.43 0.15 -35.94
CA GLU A 369 19.22 -0.98 -36.44
C GLU A 369 18.51 -2.32 -36.25
N HIS A 370 17.82 -2.52 -35.12
CA HIS A 370 17.33 -3.84 -34.72
C HIS A 370 15.80 -4.00 -34.70
N ILE A 371 15.04 -2.91 -34.73
CA ILE A 371 13.58 -2.93 -34.54
C ILE A 371 12.85 -2.31 -35.72
N PHE A 372 13.34 -1.15 -36.17
CA PHE A 372 12.77 -0.44 -37.31
C PHE A 372 12.80 -1.31 -38.56
N LYS A 373 11.62 -1.52 -39.15
CA LYS A 373 11.47 -2.34 -40.34
C LYS A 373 11.89 -1.53 -41.57
N LYS A 374 12.73 -2.13 -42.41
CA LYS A 374 13.04 -1.63 -43.75
C LYS A 374 12.47 -2.66 -44.71
N GLY A 375 11.49 -2.27 -45.52
CA GLY A 375 11.03 -3.06 -46.66
C GLY A 375 12.17 -3.23 -47.64
N GLU A 376 12.31 -4.44 -48.17
CA GLU A 376 13.30 -4.83 -49.18
C GLU A 376 13.16 -4.04 -50.48
#